data_AF-E6PP39-F1
#
_entry.id   AF-E6PP39-F1
#
_cell.length_a   1.000
_cell.length_b   1.000
_cell.length_c   1.000
_cell.angle_alpha   90.00
_cell.angle_beta   90.00
_cell.angle_gamma   90.00
#
_symmetry.space_group_name_H-M   'P 1'
#
loop_
_entity.id
_entity.type
_entity.pdbx_description
1 polymer ?
#
loop_
_entity_poly.entity_id
_entity_poly.type
_entity_poly.pdbx_seq_one_letter_code
_entity_poly.pdbx_strand_id
1 'polypeptide(L)'
;MSAQSTHQTHAEPAVYVYEAPIRLWHWIQFFAIATLCVTGFFIGHPLPSQPGQAYDHFLMGYIRFAHFTAAYIFIIGFLFRIYWAFAGNLHAREIFLPPFFRGEYWRGVWHEIKWYLFLAREPNKYSGHNPLAILAMHVMFVWGSIFIILTGLALFGEGTLEGSWQYDWFSSWITPIFGQPQAVRTAHHLAMWYLITFILVHIYVAIREDIMSRQSIVSSMISGWRTFKDTRRVKGDEF
;
A
#
# COMPACT_ATOMS: atom_id res chain seq x y z
N MET A 1 42.70 -19.53 -38.19
CA MET A 1 41.27 -19.55 -37.83
C MET A 1 41.13 -19.15 -36.38
N SER A 2 40.94 -17.86 -36.07
CA SER A 2 40.64 -17.40 -34.70
C SER A 2 39.13 -17.17 -34.59
N ALA A 3 38.47 -17.90 -33.70
CA ALA A 3 37.06 -17.71 -33.40
C ALA A 3 36.84 -16.33 -32.76
N GLN A 4 36.09 -15.46 -33.45
CA GLN A 4 35.57 -14.23 -32.85
C GLN A 4 34.45 -14.62 -31.87
N SER A 5 34.69 -14.43 -30.58
CA SER A 5 33.62 -14.51 -29.58
C SER A 5 32.68 -13.32 -29.76
N THR A 6 31.48 -13.57 -30.27
CA THR A 6 30.39 -12.61 -30.31
C THR A 6 29.92 -12.33 -28.88
N HIS A 7 30.51 -11.33 -28.23
CA HIS A 7 29.91 -10.73 -27.04
C HIS A 7 28.59 -10.07 -27.48
N GLN A 8 27.47 -10.79 -27.34
CA GLN A 8 26.16 -10.16 -27.40
C GLN A 8 26.05 -9.21 -26.20
N THR A 9 26.24 -7.92 -26.42
CA THR A 9 25.86 -6.89 -25.46
C THR A 9 24.36 -6.97 -25.25
N HIS A 10 23.94 -7.55 -24.12
CA HIS A 10 22.57 -7.45 -23.63
C HIS A 10 22.26 -5.98 -23.36
N ALA A 11 21.71 -5.29 -24.35
CA ALA A 11 21.08 -3.99 -24.12
C ALA A 11 19.77 -4.26 -23.39
N GLU A 12 19.74 -4.04 -22.07
CA GLU A 12 18.51 -3.93 -21.31
C GLU A 12 17.97 -2.51 -21.55
N PRO A 13 16.93 -2.29 -22.37
CA PRO A 13 16.33 -0.96 -22.46
C PRO A 13 15.81 -0.57 -21.08
N ALA A 14 16.40 0.45 -20.49
CA ALA A 14 15.99 1.03 -19.22
C ALA A 14 14.99 2.16 -19.50
N VAL A 15 13.74 1.97 -19.13
CA VAL A 15 12.71 3.01 -19.25
C VAL A 15 12.53 3.66 -17.88
N TYR A 16 12.58 4.99 -17.84
CA TYR A 16 12.26 5.74 -16.63
C TYR A 16 10.74 5.77 -16.45
N VAL A 17 10.23 4.99 -15.50
CA VAL A 17 8.78 4.80 -15.30
C VAL A 17 8.29 5.49 -14.03
N TYR A 18 9.12 5.50 -12.97
CA TYR A 18 8.73 6.07 -11.68
C TYR A 18 9.52 7.33 -11.36
N GLU A 19 8.83 8.47 -11.46
CA GLU A 19 9.40 9.76 -11.10
C GLU A 19 9.83 9.79 -9.62
N ALA A 20 10.93 10.51 -9.33
CA ALA A 20 11.45 10.65 -7.96
C ALA A 20 10.41 11.11 -6.91
N PRO A 21 9.47 12.04 -7.22
CA PRO A 21 8.43 12.44 -6.27
C PRO A 21 7.49 11.30 -5.86
N ILE A 22 7.13 10.42 -6.81
CA ILE A 22 6.23 9.28 -6.56
C ILE A 22 6.94 8.24 -5.67
N ARG A 23 8.23 8.01 -5.91
CA ARG A 23 9.05 7.12 -5.08
C ARG A 23 9.20 7.65 -3.66
N LEU A 24 9.52 8.93 -3.52
CA LEU A 24 9.62 9.56 -2.20
C LEU A 24 8.31 9.46 -1.43
N TRP A 25 7.18 9.78 -2.08
CA TRP A 25 5.85 9.60 -1.51
C TRP A 25 5.61 8.16 -1.05
N HIS A 26 5.93 7.16 -1.89
CA HIS A 26 5.78 5.76 -1.54
C HIS A 26 6.58 5.37 -0.29
N TRP A 27 7.85 5.76 -0.22
CA TRP A 27 8.70 5.43 0.93
C TRP A 27 8.26 6.13 2.21
N ILE A 28 7.81 7.38 2.13
CA ILE A 28 7.20 8.08 3.27
C ILE A 28 5.98 7.31 3.77
N GLN A 29 5.08 6.88 2.87
CA GLN A 29 3.91 6.08 3.24
C GLN A 29 4.30 4.73 3.85
N PHE A 30 5.31 4.06 3.28
CA PHE A 30 5.82 2.79 3.80
C PHE A 30 6.31 2.93 5.24
N PHE A 31 7.14 3.94 5.54
CA PHE A 31 7.64 4.16 6.90
C PHE A 31 6.54 4.62 7.87
N ALA A 32 5.56 5.41 7.40
CA ALA A 32 4.40 5.80 8.20
C ALA A 32 3.57 4.57 8.59
N ILE A 33 3.24 3.71 7.63
CA ILE A 33 2.48 2.47 7.89
C ILE A 33 3.26 1.52 8.81
N ALA A 34 4.56 1.34 8.59
CA ALA A 34 5.39 0.51 9.45
C ALA A 34 5.38 1.02 10.90
N THR A 35 5.53 2.33 11.09
CA THR A 35 5.45 2.97 12.41
C THR A 35 4.06 2.76 13.03
N LEU A 36 2.98 2.94 12.26
CA LEU A 36 1.60 2.73 12.71
C LEU A 36 1.34 1.29 13.16
N CYS A 37 1.81 0.29 12.40
CA CYS A 37 1.66 -1.12 12.76
C CYS A 37 2.41 -1.46 14.05
N VAL A 38 3.67 -1.04 14.17
CA VAL A 38 4.49 -1.33 15.37
C VAL A 38 3.91 -0.65 16.61
N THR A 39 3.64 0.65 16.52
CA THR A 39 3.09 1.41 17.65
C THR A 39 1.65 1.00 17.98
N GLY A 40 0.83 0.72 16.96
CA GLY A 40 -0.55 0.26 17.12
C GLY A 40 -0.63 -1.09 17.82
N PHE A 41 0.27 -2.00 17.50
CA PHE A 41 0.41 -3.28 18.20
C PHE A 41 0.71 -3.06 19.69
N PHE A 42 1.67 -2.20 20.03
CA PHE A 42 1.99 -1.91 21.43
C PHE A 42 0.90 -1.10 22.17
N ILE A 43 0.06 -0.35 21.46
CA ILE A 43 -1.12 0.29 22.05
C ILE A 43 -2.16 -0.76 22.45
N GLY A 44 -2.33 -1.82 21.65
CA GLY A 44 -3.22 -2.95 21.98
C GLY A 44 -2.64 -3.93 23.00
N HIS A 45 -1.33 -4.19 22.91
CA HIS A 45 -0.56 -5.05 23.79
C HIS A 45 0.61 -4.26 24.42
N PRO A 46 0.37 -3.56 25.54
CA PRO A 46 1.37 -2.71 26.18
C PRO A 46 2.62 -3.49 26.61
N LEU A 47 3.75 -2.78 26.56
CA LEU A 47 5.01 -3.27 27.13
C LEU A 47 4.89 -3.47 28.65
N PRO A 48 5.75 -4.30 29.26
CA PRO A 48 5.79 -4.49 30.70
C PRO A 48 5.87 -3.16 31.47
N SER A 49 5.17 -3.12 32.61
CA SER A 49 5.16 -1.96 33.50
C SER A 49 6.58 -1.60 33.92
N GLN A 50 6.91 -0.31 33.88
CA GLN A 50 8.21 0.18 34.30
C GLN A 50 8.23 0.35 35.84
N PRO A 51 9.29 -0.07 36.54
CA PRO A 51 9.42 0.16 37.97
C PRO A 51 9.78 1.62 38.24
N GLY A 52 9.10 2.28 39.18
CA GLY A 52 9.37 3.68 39.52
C GLY A 52 8.09 4.50 39.70
N GLN A 53 8.24 5.81 39.83
CA GLN A 53 7.12 6.74 39.93
C GLN A 53 6.63 7.14 38.55
N ALA A 54 5.32 7.40 38.41
CA ALA A 54 4.70 7.68 37.11
C ALA A 54 5.25 8.96 36.43
N TYR A 55 5.73 9.95 37.20
CA TYR A 55 6.27 11.19 36.62
C TYR A 55 7.63 11.00 35.94
N ASP A 56 8.36 9.92 36.24
CA ASP A 56 9.64 9.57 35.63
C ASP A 56 9.49 8.81 34.31
N HIS A 57 8.26 8.38 33.96
CA HIS A 57 8.02 7.46 32.85
C HIS A 57 6.90 7.93 31.92
N PHE A 58 7.25 8.17 30.65
CA PHE A 58 6.29 8.58 29.61
C PHE A 58 6.30 7.65 28.37
N LEU A 59 6.76 6.40 28.53
CA LEU A 59 6.96 5.45 27.43
C LEU A 59 5.71 5.26 26.55
N MET A 60 4.57 4.92 27.15
CA MET A 60 3.31 4.75 26.41
C MET A 60 2.84 6.06 25.76
N GLY A 61 3.13 7.20 26.40
CA GLY A 61 2.89 8.53 25.85
C GLY A 61 3.66 8.75 24.56
N TYR A 62 4.95 8.41 24.52
CA TYR A 62 5.77 8.48 23.31
C TYR A 62 5.32 7.53 22.20
N ILE A 63 4.91 6.30 22.56
CA ILE A 63 4.35 5.34 21.58
C ILE A 63 3.08 5.90 20.94
N ARG A 64 2.16 6.44 21.76
CA ARG A 64 0.94 7.08 21.26
C ARG A 64 1.24 8.31 20.42
N PHE A 65 2.18 9.16 20.85
CA PHE A 65 2.60 10.33 20.10
C PHE A 65 3.13 9.94 18.72
N ALA A 66 4.07 8.99 18.64
CA ALA A 66 4.59 8.48 17.37
C ALA A 66 3.48 7.88 16.49
N HIS A 67 2.54 7.15 17.08
CA HIS A 67 1.38 6.60 16.37
C HIS A 67 0.52 7.70 15.73
N PHE A 68 0.13 8.72 16.51
CA PHE A 68 -0.72 9.80 16.02
C PHE A 68 0.00 10.67 14.98
N THR A 69 1.28 10.98 15.19
CA THR A 69 2.08 11.71 14.20
C THR A 69 2.19 10.94 12.89
N ALA A 70 2.50 9.64 12.95
CA ALA A 70 2.54 8.79 11.77
C ALA A 70 1.17 8.67 11.08
N ALA A 71 0.07 8.69 11.85
CA ALA A 71 -1.29 8.67 11.31
C ALA A 71 -1.57 9.91 10.46
N TYR A 72 -1.21 11.10 10.93
CA TYR A 72 -1.40 12.32 10.14
C TYR A 72 -0.53 12.34 8.88
N ILE A 73 0.72 11.90 8.96
CA ILE A 73 1.60 11.77 7.78
C ILE A 73 0.94 10.84 6.76
N PHE A 74 0.46 9.68 7.22
CA PHE A 74 -0.21 8.70 6.37
C PHE A 74 -1.50 9.26 5.73
N ILE A 75 -2.34 9.96 6.51
CA ILE A 75 -3.58 10.58 6.02
C ILE A 75 -3.29 11.64 4.96
N ILE A 76 -2.34 12.55 5.23
CA ILE A 76 -1.97 13.60 4.26
C ILE A 76 -1.41 12.97 2.98
N GLY A 77 -0.53 11.97 3.10
CA GLY A 77 0.00 11.25 1.96
C GLY A 77 -1.11 10.51 1.19
N PHE A 78 -2.08 9.91 1.86
CA PHE A 78 -3.21 9.22 1.24
C PHE A 78 -4.15 10.20 0.53
N LEU A 79 -4.45 11.36 1.13
CA LEU A 79 -5.23 12.42 0.50
C LEU A 79 -4.53 13.00 -0.73
N PHE A 80 -3.23 13.24 -0.65
CA PHE A 80 -2.42 13.64 -1.82
C PHE A 80 -2.53 12.59 -2.94
N ARG A 81 -2.52 11.30 -2.60
CA ARG A 81 -2.66 10.22 -3.57
C ARG A 81 -4.04 10.16 -4.21
N ILE A 82 -5.10 10.40 -3.44
CA ILE A 82 -6.46 10.53 -3.96
C ILE A 82 -6.53 11.71 -4.93
N TYR A 83 -6.01 12.88 -4.53
CA TYR A 83 -5.96 14.06 -5.39
C TYR A 83 -5.22 13.78 -6.70
N TRP A 84 -4.04 13.16 -6.63
CA TRP A 84 -3.24 12.80 -7.82
C TRP A 84 -3.91 11.73 -8.68
N ALA A 85 -4.78 10.90 -8.10
CA ALA A 85 -5.59 9.96 -8.87
C ALA A 85 -6.66 10.68 -9.70
N PHE A 86 -7.19 11.82 -9.25
CA PHE A 86 -8.14 12.61 -10.05
C PHE A 86 -7.46 13.58 -11.03
N ALA A 87 -6.33 14.19 -10.63
CA ALA A 87 -5.61 15.18 -11.43
C ALA A 87 -4.55 14.57 -12.38
N GLY A 88 -4.14 13.32 -12.16
CA GLY A 88 -3.03 12.68 -12.88
C GLY A 88 -3.43 11.88 -14.12
N ASN A 89 -2.41 11.26 -14.75
CA ASN A 89 -2.51 10.47 -15.97
C ASN A 89 -3.42 9.23 -15.83
N LEU A 90 -3.83 8.63 -16.97
CA LEU A 90 -4.70 7.44 -17.00
C LEU A 90 -4.19 6.31 -16.09
N HIS A 91 -2.88 6.06 -16.03
CA HIS A 91 -2.23 5.09 -15.15
C HIS A 91 -2.34 5.41 -13.65
N ALA A 92 -2.50 6.68 -13.28
CA ALA A 92 -2.75 7.09 -11.89
C ALA A 92 -4.20 6.82 -11.47
N ARG A 93 -5.13 6.74 -12.43
CA ARG A 93 -6.57 6.50 -12.22
C ARG A 93 -6.91 5.02 -12.03
N GLU A 94 -6.10 4.13 -12.59
CA GLU A 94 -6.37 2.68 -12.65
C GLU A 94 -6.60 2.04 -11.26
N ILE A 95 -5.90 2.50 -10.22
CA ILE A 95 -6.04 1.94 -8.86
C ILE A 95 -7.34 2.41 -8.17
N PHE A 96 -7.83 3.61 -8.49
CA PHE A 96 -9.04 4.17 -7.84
C PHE A 96 -10.33 3.91 -8.62
N LEU A 97 -10.24 3.70 -9.93
CA LEU A 97 -11.38 3.39 -10.82
C LEU A 97 -11.07 2.15 -11.67
N PRO A 98 -10.90 0.97 -11.07
CA PRO A 98 -10.76 -0.27 -11.83
C PRO A 98 -12.03 -0.52 -12.67
N PRO A 99 -11.90 -1.01 -13.92
CA PRO A 99 -13.02 -1.26 -14.82
C PRO A 99 -13.76 -2.56 -14.45
N PHE A 100 -14.40 -2.58 -13.27
CA PHE A 100 -15.12 -3.75 -12.72
C PHE A 100 -16.22 -4.29 -13.65
N PHE A 101 -16.79 -3.44 -14.51
CA PHE A 101 -17.89 -3.80 -15.40
C PHE A 101 -17.46 -4.46 -16.71
N ARG A 102 -16.15 -4.63 -16.97
CA ARG A 102 -15.66 -5.29 -18.20
C ARG A 102 -15.39 -6.77 -17.95
N GLY A 103 -16.07 -7.65 -18.69
CA GLY A 103 -15.87 -9.11 -18.57
C GLY A 103 -14.43 -9.56 -18.88
N GLU A 104 -13.72 -8.83 -19.73
CA GLU A 104 -12.30 -9.07 -20.04
C GLU A 104 -11.37 -8.85 -18.83
N TYR A 105 -11.72 -7.92 -17.93
CA TYR A 105 -10.97 -7.65 -16.71
C TYR A 105 -11.00 -8.86 -15.78
N TRP A 106 -12.17 -9.47 -15.58
CA TRP A 106 -12.34 -10.67 -14.76
C TRP A 106 -11.66 -11.91 -15.36
N ARG A 107 -11.60 -12.02 -16.69
CA ARG A 107 -10.79 -13.05 -17.36
C ARG A 107 -9.30 -12.86 -17.08
N GLY A 108 -8.81 -11.62 -17.07
CA GLY A 108 -7.45 -11.27 -16.67
C GLY A 108 -7.17 -11.64 -15.20
N VAL A 109 -8.05 -11.22 -14.28
CA VAL A 109 -7.95 -11.55 -12.84
C VAL A 109 -7.88 -13.07 -12.62
N TRP A 110 -8.74 -13.84 -13.28
CA TRP A 110 -8.77 -15.30 -13.13
C TRP A 110 -7.55 -16.00 -13.74
N HIS A 111 -7.06 -15.52 -14.88
CA HIS A 111 -5.81 -16.01 -15.47
C HIS A 111 -4.64 -15.79 -14.51
N GLU A 112 -4.61 -14.64 -13.85
CA GLU A 112 -3.55 -14.31 -12.93
C GLU A 112 -3.59 -15.13 -11.64
N ILE A 113 -4.79 -15.38 -11.09
CA ILE A 113 -4.97 -16.29 -9.96
C ILE A 113 -4.40 -17.67 -10.32
N LYS A 114 -4.71 -18.18 -11.53
CA LYS A 114 -4.14 -19.45 -12.01
C LYS A 114 -2.62 -19.39 -12.15
N TRP A 115 -2.05 -18.28 -12.61
CA TRP A 115 -0.61 -18.08 -12.68
C TRP A 115 0.03 -18.13 -11.27
N TYR A 116 -0.53 -17.43 -10.30
CA TYR A 116 -0.02 -17.44 -8.92
C TYR A 116 -0.19 -18.80 -8.23
N LEU A 117 -1.23 -19.57 -8.59
CA LEU A 117 -1.42 -20.95 -8.13
C LEU A 117 -0.60 -21.99 -8.93
N PHE A 118 0.26 -21.57 -9.85
CA PHE A 118 1.06 -22.44 -10.74
C PHE A 118 0.24 -23.33 -11.69
N LEU A 119 -1.03 -22.99 -11.95
CA LEU A 119 -1.91 -23.67 -12.90
C LEU A 119 -1.76 -23.16 -14.34
N ALA A 120 -1.16 -21.99 -14.56
CA ALA A 120 -0.91 -21.43 -15.88
C ALA A 120 0.58 -21.49 -16.25
N ARG A 121 0.88 -21.79 -17.52
CA ARG A 121 2.26 -21.94 -18.04
C ARG A 121 2.96 -20.60 -18.31
N GLU A 122 2.24 -19.53 -18.63
CA GLU A 122 2.81 -18.22 -18.98
C GLU A 122 1.97 -17.05 -18.44
N PRO A 123 2.62 -15.97 -17.94
CA PRO A 123 1.94 -14.75 -17.52
C PRO A 123 1.58 -13.87 -18.72
N ASN A 124 0.46 -13.15 -18.65
CA ASN A 124 0.11 -12.14 -19.65
C ASN A 124 0.99 -10.89 -19.47
N LYS A 125 1.50 -10.31 -20.56
CA LYS A 125 2.24 -9.04 -20.52
C LYS A 125 1.26 -7.87 -20.46
N TYR A 126 1.19 -7.17 -19.34
CA TYR A 126 0.50 -5.90 -19.19
C TYR A 126 1.51 -4.74 -19.17
N SER A 127 1.21 -3.62 -19.84
CA SER A 127 2.04 -2.40 -19.84
C SER A 127 1.98 -1.68 -18.49
N GLY A 128 0.82 -1.70 -17.82
CA GLY A 128 0.56 -1.15 -16.49
C GLY A 128 0.55 -2.19 -15.36
N HIS A 129 -0.34 -1.99 -14.38
CA HIS A 129 -0.53 -2.97 -13.30
C HIS A 129 -1.37 -4.16 -13.79
N ASN A 130 -1.02 -5.33 -13.29
CA ASN A 130 -1.76 -6.57 -13.46
C ASN A 130 -3.21 -6.42 -12.91
N PRO A 131 -4.26 -6.88 -13.63
CA PRO A 131 -5.65 -6.78 -13.16
C PRO A 131 -5.89 -7.31 -11.74
N LEU A 132 -5.21 -8.40 -11.35
CA LEU A 132 -5.32 -8.89 -9.97
C LEU A 132 -4.64 -7.95 -8.97
N ALA A 133 -3.50 -7.37 -9.34
CA ALA A 133 -2.81 -6.39 -8.51
C ALA A 133 -3.65 -5.11 -8.36
N ILE A 134 -4.30 -4.63 -9.42
CA ILE A 134 -5.22 -3.47 -9.35
C ILE A 134 -6.37 -3.77 -8.39
N LEU A 135 -7.01 -4.94 -8.53
CA LEU A 135 -8.10 -5.36 -7.64
C LEU A 135 -7.63 -5.42 -6.17
N ALA A 136 -6.47 -6.04 -5.91
CA ALA A 136 -5.92 -6.14 -4.57
C ALA A 136 -5.54 -4.77 -3.99
N MET A 137 -4.91 -3.89 -4.78
CA MET A 137 -4.60 -2.51 -4.35
C MET A 137 -5.88 -1.71 -4.07
N HIS A 138 -6.93 -1.86 -4.88
CA HIS A 138 -8.17 -1.14 -4.64
C HIS A 138 -8.90 -1.66 -3.39
N VAL A 139 -9.14 -2.96 -3.31
CA VAL A 139 -9.93 -3.54 -2.21
C VAL A 139 -9.13 -3.53 -0.91
N MET A 140 -7.89 -3.98 -0.93
CA MET A 140 -7.12 -4.13 0.30
C MET A 140 -6.45 -2.84 0.75
N PHE A 141 -5.83 -2.10 -0.16
CA PHE A 141 -5.16 -0.87 0.22
C PHE A 141 -6.12 0.31 0.32
N VAL A 142 -6.92 0.64 -0.71
CA VAL A 142 -7.79 1.84 -0.65
C VAL A 142 -8.87 1.71 0.42
N TRP A 143 -9.69 0.67 0.39
CA TRP A 143 -10.76 0.51 1.38
C TRP A 143 -10.23 0.18 2.78
N GLY A 144 -9.18 -0.63 2.89
CA GLY A 144 -8.51 -0.87 4.17
C GLY A 144 -7.95 0.40 4.79
N SER A 145 -7.33 1.26 3.99
CA SER A 145 -6.80 2.57 4.44
C SER A 145 -7.92 3.52 4.86
N ILE A 146 -9.00 3.62 4.08
CA ILE A 146 -10.16 4.46 4.45
C ILE A 146 -10.74 3.98 5.78
N PHE A 147 -10.93 2.67 5.94
CA PHE A 147 -11.49 2.10 7.16
C PHE A 147 -10.61 2.36 8.38
N ILE A 148 -9.30 2.15 8.29
CA ILE A 148 -8.39 2.38 9.42
C ILE A 148 -8.25 3.88 9.74
N ILE A 149 -8.30 4.76 8.74
CA ILE A 149 -8.30 6.22 8.93
C ILE A 149 -9.56 6.67 9.67
N LEU A 150 -10.75 6.23 9.22
CA LEU A 150 -12.02 6.63 9.83
C LEU A 150 -12.13 6.14 11.27
N THR A 151 -11.83 4.86 11.52
CA THR A 151 -11.85 4.29 12.87
C THR A 151 -10.78 4.91 13.78
N GLY A 152 -9.60 5.23 13.24
CA GLY A 152 -8.53 5.91 13.98
C GLY A 152 -8.88 7.34 14.37
N LEU A 153 -9.45 8.11 13.43
CA LEU A 153 -9.92 9.47 13.69
C LEU A 153 -11.09 9.49 14.68
N ALA A 154 -11.99 8.51 14.63
CA ALA A 154 -13.07 8.36 15.62
C ALA A 154 -12.52 8.11 17.04
N LEU A 155 -11.53 7.22 17.18
CA LEU A 155 -10.90 6.94 18.48
C LEU A 155 -10.07 8.13 18.99
N PHE A 156 -9.43 8.87 18.09
CA PHE A 156 -8.71 10.08 18.44
C PHE A 156 -9.67 11.21 18.86
N GLY A 157 -10.77 11.39 18.12
CA GLY A 157 -11.82 12.37 18.43
C GLY A 157 -12.46 12.14 19.80
N GLU A 158 -12.68 10.89 20.20
CA GLU A 158 -13.16 10.55 21.53
C GLU A 158 -12.18 11.00 22.62
N GLY A 159 -10.88 10.87 22.39
CA GLY A 159 -9.84 11.38 23.29
C GLY A 159 -9.79 12.91 23.39
N THR A 160 -10.27 13.63 22.38
CA THR A 160 -10.36 15.10 22.38
C THR A 160 -11.64 15.66 23.01
N LEU A 161 -12.57 14.79 23.40
CA LEU A 161 -13.87 15.11 24.01
C LEU A 161 -14.84 15.87 23.08
N GLU A 162 -16.08 16.01 23.55
CA GLU A 162 -17.17 16.66 22.82
C GLU A 162 -16.88 18.16 22.58
N GLY A 163 -17.28 18.67 21.41
CA GLY A 163 -17.02 20.05 20.98
C GLY A 163 -15.71 20.22 20.20
N SER A 164 -14.93 19.15 20.01
CA SER A 164 -13.83 19.14 19.05
C SER A 164 -14.35 18.83 17.64
N TRP A 165 -13.74 19.41 16.61
CA TRP A 165 -14.11 19.13 15.21
C TRP A 165 -13.97 17.65 14.85
N GLN A 166 -13.06 16.93 15.51
CA GLN A 166 -12.81 15.51 15.24
C GLN A 166 -13.87 14.63 15.85
N TYR A 167 -14.32 14.97 17.06
CA TYR A 167 -15.44 14.30 17.67
C TYR A 167 -16.70 14.49 16.82
N ASP A 168 -16.99 15.74 16.45
CA ASP A 168 -18.19 16.08 15.70
C ASP A 168 -18.22 15.44 14.30
N TRP A 169 -17.07 15.34 13.63
CA TRP A 169 -16.98 14.83 12.25
C TRP A 169 -16.77 13.33 12.14
N PHE A 170 -16.27 12.65 13.18
CA PHE A 170 -15.96 11.22 13.13
C PHE A 170 -16.60 10.44 14.27
N SER A 171 -16.29 10.78 15.51
CA SER A 171 -16.73 10.01 16.69
C SER A 171 -18.26 10.02 16.85
N SER A 172 -18.91 11.14 16.52
CA SER A 172 -20.36 11.37 16.69
C SER A 172 -21.25 10.33 15.98
N TRP A 173 -20.81 9.80 14.84
CA TRP A 173 -21.57 8.85 14.04
C TRP A 173 -20.89 7.48 13.93
N ILE A 174 -19.55 7.40 14.00
CA ILE A 174 -18.84 6.12 13.96
C ILE A 174 -19.08 5.34 15.25
N THR A 175 -18.95 5.97 16.41
CA THR A 175 -19.08 5.26 17.70
C THR A 175 -20.48 4.64 17.87
N PRO A 176 -21.60 5.34 17.55
CA PRO A 176 -22.93 4.73 17.58
C PRO A 176 -23.13 3.57 16.60
N ILE A 177 -22.53 3.60 15.40
CA ILE A 177 -22.63 2.48 14.44
C ILE A 177 -22.06 1.19 15.02
N PHE A 178 -20.96 1.30 15.78
CA PHE A 178 -20.34 0.17 16.46
C PHE A 178 -20.93 -0.11 17.85
N GLY A 179 -21.87 0.71 18.30
CA GLY A 179 -22.54 0.64 19.60
C GLY A 179 -21.67 1.10 20.78
N GLN A 180 -20.35 0.93 20.74
CA GLN A 180 -19.44 1.32 21.81
C GLN A 180 -18.01 1.64 21.33
N PRO A 181 -17.27 2.52 22.02
CA PRO A 181 -15.87 2.83 21.75
C PRO A 181 -14.95 1.62 21.63
N GLN A 182 -15.13 0.64 22.52
CA GLN A 182 -14.31 -0.56 22.53
C GLN A 182 -14.49 -1.42 21.27
N ALA A 183 -15.67 -1.41 20.67
CA ALA A 183 -15.92 -2.12 19.42
C ALA A 183 -15.19 -1.43 18.25
N VAL A 184 -15.14 -0.09 18.23
CA VAL A 184 -14.32 0.67 17.26
C VAL A 184 -12.83 0.32 17.43
N ARG A 185 -12.34 0.23 18.67
CA ARG A 185 -10.95 -0.18 18.95
C ARG A 185 -10.65 -1.58 18.43
N THR A 186 -11.53 -2.54 18.69
CA THR A 186 -11.37 -3.92 18.17
C THR A 186 -11.37 -3.96 16.65
N ALA A 187 -12.28 -3.22 16.01
CA ALA A 187 -12.35 -3.13 14.56
C ALA A 187 -11.11 -2.47 13.95
N HIS A 188 -10.60 -1.40 14.57
CA HIS A 188 -9.36 -0.73 14.17
C HIS A 188 -8.15 -1.68 14.28
N HIS A 189 -8.06 -2.46 15.36
CA HIS A 189 -6.99 -3.44 15.53
C HIS A 189 -7.10 -4.60 14.54
N LEU A 190 -8.32 -5.04 14.20
CA LEU A 190 -8.54 -6.04 13.14
C LEU A 190 -8.12 -5.49 11.76
N ALA A 191 -8.41 -4.22 11.48
CA ALA A 191 -7.98 -3.55 10.25
C ALA A 191 -6.46 -3.43 10.14
N MET A 192 -5.75 -3.25 11.26
CA MET A 192 -4.29 -3.31 11.29
C MET A 192 -3.80 -4.68 10.79
N TRP A 193 -4.35 -5.79 11.29
CA TRP A 193 -3.97 -7.14 10.82
C TRP A 193 -4.32 -7.40 9.36
N TYR A 194 -5.45 -6.88 8.90
CA TYR A 194 -5.84 -6.89 7.49
C TYR A 194 -4.79 -6.19 6.60
N LEU A 195 -4.36 -4.99 6.99
CA LEU A 195 -3.32 -4.25 6.25
C LEU A 195 -1.94 -4.89 6.35
N ILE A 196 -1.57 -5.47 7.50
CA ILE A 196 -0.33 -6.25 7.63
C ILE A 196 -0.32 -7.42 6.64
N THR A 197 -1.43 -8.15 6.53
CA THR A 197 -1.56 -9.27 5.58
C THR A 197 -1.38 -8.78 4.14
N PHE A 198 -2.03 -7.66 3.79
CA PHE A 198 -1.84 -7.03 2.49
C PHE A 198 -0.37 -6.65 2.22
N ILE A 199 0.32 -6.03 3.18
CA ILE A 199 1.73 -5.62 3.03
C ILE A 199 2.62 -6.84 2.80
N LEU A 200 2.43 -7.92 3.57
CA LEU A 200 3.19 -9.16 3.41
C LEU A 200 2.99 -9.77 2.02
N VAL A 201 1.74 -9.85 1.56
CA VAL A 201 1.41 -10.35 0.22
C VAL A 201 1.98 -9.43 -0.86
N HIS A 202 1.86 -8.11 -0.69
CA HIS A 202 2.36 -7.11 -1.63
C HIS A 202 3.89 -7.22 -1.79
N ILE A 203 4.63 -7.30 -0.68
CA ILE A 203 6.09 -7.48 -0.70
C ILE A 203 6.45 -8.81 -1.35
N TYR A 204 5.77 -9.90 -0.99
CA TYR A 204 6.00 -11.22 -1.59
C TYR A 204 5.79 -11.20 -3.11
N VAL A 205 4.67 -10.65 -3.59
CA VAL A 205 4.38 -10.57 -5.03
C VAL A 205 5.39 -9.66 -5.73
N ALA A 206 5.76 -8.51 -5.12
CA ALA A 206 6.75 -7.61 -5.69
C ALA A 206 8.12 -8.30 -5.85
N ILE A 207 8.59 -9.01 -4.82
CA ILE A 207 9.85 -9.77 -4.87
C ILE A 207 9.75 -10.94 -5.83
N ARG A 208 8.66 -11.71 -5.79
CA ARG A 208 8.43 -12.84 -6.69
C ARG A 208 8.47 -12.39 -8.14
N GLU A 209 7.80 -11.30 -8.48
CA GLU A 209 7.81 -10.79 -9.84
C GLU A 209 9.15 -10.18 -10.22
N ASP A 210 9.90 -9.57 -9.30
CA ASP A 210 11.27 -9.13 -9.59
C ASP A 210 12.23 -10.30 -9.91
N ILE A 211 12.04 -11.45 -9.25
CA ILE A 211 12.85 -12.67 -9.44
C ILE A 211 12.38 -13.49 -10.65
N MET A 212 11.06 -13.70 -10.79
CA MET A 212 10.43 -14.61 -11.76
C MET A 212 10.08 -13.91 -13.07
N SER A 213 9.75 -12.62 -13.02
CA SER A 213 9.50 -11.83 -14.23
C SER A 213 10.82 -11.30 -14.80
N ARG A 214 10.77 -10.94 -16.08
CA ARG A 214 11.92 -10.39 -16.81
C ARG A 214 12.00 -8.86 -16.68
N GLN A 215 11.46 -8.32 -15.59
CA GLN A 215 11.23 -6.90 -15.36
C GLN A 215 11.60 -6.54 -13.93
N SER A 216 12.36 -5.45 -13.74
CA SER A 216 12.77 -4.99 -12.42
C SER A 216 11.70 -4.11 -11.76
N ILE A 217 10.87 -4.68 -10.89
CA ILE A 217 9.77 -3.97 -10.20
C ILE A 217 10.27 -3.34 -8.89
N VAL A 218 11.05 -4.08 -8.09
CA VAL A 218 11.57 -3.55 -6.82
C VAL A 218 12.69 -2.54 -7.08
N SER A 219 13.60 -2.87 -8.00
CA SER A 219 14.68 -1.95 -8.39
C SER A 219 14.15 -0.65 -8.97
N SER A 220 13.01 -0.66 -9.68
CA SER A 220 12.42 0.57 -10.23
C SER A 220 11.75 1.45 -9.17
N MET A 221 11.29 0.90 -8.05
CA MET A 221 10.81 1.69 -6.91
C MET A 221 11.94 2.37 -6.11
N ILE A 222 13.16 1.84 -6.19
CA ILE A 222 14.34 2.45 -5.56
C ILE A 222 15.02 3.41 -6.54
N SER A 223 15.31 2.94 -7.77
CA SER A 223 16.12 3.66 -8.77
C SER A 223 15.31 4.50 -9.76
N GLY A 224 14.02 4.23 -9.95
CA GLY A 224 13.15 4.88 -10.94
C GLY A 224 13.23 4.26 -12.35
N TRP A 225 14.25 3.43 -12.59
CA TRP A 225 14.52 2.80 -13.87
C TRP A 225 13.97 1.38 -13.90
N ARG A 226 13.19 1.04 -14.92
CA ARG A 226 12.71 -0.31 -15.19
C ARG A 226 13.56 -0.90 -16.30
N THR A 227 14.33 -1.95 -16.00
CA THR A 227 15.10 -2.66 -17.02
C THR A 227 14.27 -3.84 -17.56
N PHE A 228 14.27 -4.02 -18.87
CA PHE A 228 13.64 -5.15 -19.53
C PHE A 228 14.71 -6.13 -20.02
N LYS A 229 14.64 -7.39 -19.60
CA LYS A 229 15.60 -8.43 -20.00
C LYS A 229 15.28 -9.12 -21.35
N ASP A 230 14.46 -8.53 -22.22
CA ASP A 230 14.04 -9.10 -23.52
C ASP A 230 13.76 -7.99 -24.58
N THR A 231 14.03 -8.28 -25.86
CA THR A 231 13.88 -7.38 -27.04
C THR A 231 12.50 -7.44 -27.72
N ARG A 232 11.56 -8.24 -27.22
CA ARG A 232 10.21 -8.38 -27.81
C ARG A 232 9.28 -7.20 -27.49
N ARG A 233 8.65 -6.63 -28.54
CA ARG A 233 7.73 -5.47 -28.49
C ARG A 233 6.67 -5.57 -27.39
N VAL A 234 6.51 -4.48 -26.65
CA VAL A 234 5.37 -4.23 -25.75
C VAL A 234 4.14 -3.98 -26.64
N LYS A 235 3.02 -4.63 -26.34
CA LYS A 235 1.76 -4.37 -27.05
C LYS A 235 1.04 -3.25 -26.29
N GLY A 236 0.96 -2.05 -26.87
CA GLY A 236 0.27 -0.91 -26.24
C GLY A 236 0.73 0.49 -26.65
N ASP A 237 1.82 0.65 -27.40
CA ASP A 237 2.32 1.98 -27.83
C ASP A 237 1.62 2.48 -29.13
N GLU A 238 0.31 2.24 -29.25
CA GLU A 238 -0.51 2.93 -30.24
C GLU A 238 -1.56 3.75 -29.48
N PHE A 239 -1.38 5.07 -29.58
CA PHE A 239 -2.17 6.22 -29.07
C PHE A 239 -1.82 6.76 -27.67
#